data_AF-A0AAP2YXD2-F1
#
_entry.id   AF-A0AAP2YXD2-F1
#
_cell.length_a   1.000
_cell.length_b   1.000
_cell.length_c   1.000
_cell.angle_alpha   90.00
_cell.angle_beta   90.00
_cell.angle_gamma   90.00
#
_symmetry.space_group_name_H-M   'P 1'
#
loop_
_entity.id
_entity.type
_entity.pdbx_description
1 polymer ?
#
loop_
_entity_poly.entity_id
_entity_poly.type
_entity_poly.pdbx_seq_one_letter_code
_entity_poly.pdbx_strand_id
1 'polypeptide(L)' 'MCHCFEDVTELSADEREEIVESHTRAELEAELDDDELSTLGLAA' A
#
# COMPACT_ATOMS: atom_id res chain seq x y z
N MET A 1 -3.91 -12.67 7.92
CA MET A 1 -5.26 -12.61 7.34
C MET A 1 -5.07 -11.79 6.09
N CYS A 2 -5.06 -12.38 4.89
CA CYS A 2 -4.97 -11.59 3.66
C CYS A 2 -6.24 -10.76 3.58
N HIS A 3 -6.15 -9.50 3.98
CA HIS A 3 -7.19 -8.53 3.70
C HIS A 3 -7.23 -8.41 2.17
N CYS A 4 -8.28 -8.94 1.55
CA CYS A 4 -8.53 -8.77 0.13
C CYS A 4 -8.98 -7.32 -0.12
N PHE A 5 -8.10 -6.35 0.12
CA PHE A 5 -8.27 -5.06 -0.52
C PHE A 5 -7.95 -5.28 -2.00
N GLU A 6 -8.88 -4.93 -2.88
CA GLU A 6 -8.62 -5.00 -4.33
C GLU A 6 -7.66 -3.89 -4.74
N ASP A 7 -7.62 -2.79 -3.99
CA ASP A 7 -6.77 -1.63 -4.24
C ASP A 7 -6.51 -0.82 -2.96
N VAL A 8 -5.29 -0.27 -2.80
CA VAL A 8 -4.93 0.57 -1.64
C VAL A 8 -5.71 1.90 -1.59
N THR A 9 -6.33 2.31 -2.70
CA THR A 9 -7.19 3.51 -2.77
C THR A 9 -8.49 3.36 -1.99
N GLU A 10 -8.96 2.14 -1.75
CA GLU A 10 -10.17 1.89 -0.97
C GLU A 10 -9.92 1.95 0.54
N LEU A 11 -8.66 1.87 0.95
CA LEU A 11 -8.25 1.91 2.35
C LEU A 11 -8.28 3.34 2.90
N SER A 12 -8.60 3.43 4.19
CA SER A 12 -8.43 4.68 4.95
C SER A 12 -6.96 5.03 5.14
N ALA A 13 -6.67 6.27 5.51
CA ALA A 13 -5.30 6.73 5.73
C ALA A 13 -4.60 5.91 6.83
N ASP A 14 -5.32 5.57 7.90
CA ASP A 14 -4.80 4.74 9.00
C ASP A 14 -4.46 3.31 8.53
N GLU A 15 -5.31 2.70 7.69
CA GLU A 15 -5.06 1.36 7.12
C GLU A 15 -3.87 1.36 6.15
N ARG A 16 -3.70 2.43 5.36
CA ARG A 16 -2.54 2.59 4.47
C ARG A 16 -1.25 2.73 5.27
N GLU A 17 -1.29 3.50 6.36
CA GLU A 17 -0.13 3.64 7.25
C GLU A 17 0.23 2.29 7.89
N GLU A 18 -0.76 1.51 8.34
CA GLU A 18 -0.52 0.16 8.84
C GLU A 18 0.15 -0.75 7.80
N ILE A 19 -0.23 -0.66 6.53
CA ILE A 19 0.41 -1.40 5.44
C ILE A 19 1.87 -0.98 5.27
N VAL A 20 2.13 0.33 5.23
CA VAL A 20 3.50 0.86 5.09
C VAL A 20 4.38 0.53 6.29
N GLU A 21 3.80 0.42 7.49
CA GLU A 21 4.53 -0.01 8.69
C GLU A 21 4.73 -1.53 8.77
N SER A 22 3.76 -2.31 8.29
CA SER A 22 3.78 -3.78 8.32
C SER A 22 4.62 -4.38 7.19
N HIS A 23 4.74 -3.69 6.06
CA HIS A 23 5.45 -4.16 4.87
C HIS A 23 6.65 -3.29 4.54
N THR A 24 7.69 -3.89 3.97
CA THR A 24 8.79 -3.09 3.44
C THR A 24 8.42 -2.47 2.11
N ARG A 25 8.98 -1.29 1.82
CA ARG A 25 8.82 -0.62 0.52
C ARG A 25 9.11 -1.55 -0.66
N ALA A 26 10.12 -2.41 -0.56
CA ALA A 26 10.49 -3.34 -1.63
C ALA A 26 9.43 -4.44 -1.87
N GLU A 27 8.72 -4.86 -0.83
CA GLU A 27 7.59 -5.80 -0.97
C GLU A 27 6.41 -5.08 -1.64
N LEU A 28 6.11 -3.87 -1.21
CA LEU A 28 5.05 -3.04 -1.81
C LEU A 28 5.36 -2.72 -3.29
N GLU A 29 6.60 -2.38 -3.63
CA GLU A 29 7.02 -2.12 -5.03
C GLU A 29 7.01 -3.36 -5.92
N ALA A 30 6.98 -4.57 -5.34
CA ALA A 30 6.90 -5.82 -6.09
C ALA A 30 5.45 -6.28 -6.32
N GLU A 31 4.51 -5.85 -5.47
CA GLU A 31 3.11 -6.28 -5.52
C GLU A 31 2.15 -5.18 -5.99
N LEU A 32 2.50 -3.91 -5.84
CA LEU A 32 1.66 -2.76 -6.17
C LEU A 32 2.17 -2.01 -7.40
N ASP A 33 1.25 -1.41 -8.14
CA ASP A 33 1.57 -0.53 -9.27
C ASP A 33 1.96 0.90 -8.82
N ASP A 34 2.53 1.70 -9.72
CA ASP A 34 2.96 3.09 -9.43
C ASP A 34 1.83 3.98 -8.86
N ASP A 35 0.58 3.82 -9.33
CA ASP A 35 -0.59 4.57 -8.83
C ASP A 35 -0.90 4.22 -7.36
N GLU A 36 -0.78 2.95 -7.00
CA GLU A 36 -0.98 2.45 -5.63
C GLU A 36 0.16 2.90 -4.71
N LEU A 37 1.41 2.82 -5.18
CA LEU A 37 2.56 3.34 -4.46
C LEU A 37 2.48 4.85 -4.24
N SER A 38 1.96 5.61 -5.21
CA SER A 38 1.68 7.04 -5.04
C SER A 38 0.60 7.28 -3.98
N THR A 39 -0.40 6.41 -3.93
CA THR A 39 -1.49 6.47 -2.93
C THR A 39 -1.00 6.20 -1.51
N LEU A 40 0.06 5.39 -1.37
CA LEU A 40 0.78 5.14 -0.12
C LEU A 40 1.87 6.20 0.20
N GLY A 41 2.11 7.17 -0.70
CA GLY A 41 3.18 8.16 -0.53
C GLY A 41 4.60 7.59 -0.70
N LEU A 42 4.73 6.44 -1.37
CA LEU A 42 5.99 5.76 -1.65
C LEU A 42 6.56 6.10 -3.04
N ALA A 43 5.71 6.45 -4.01
CA ALA A 43 6.15 6.99 -5.29
C ALA A 43 6.53 8.49 -5.19
N ALA A 44 7.44 8.94 -6.06
CA ALA A 44 8.03 10.29 -6.05
C ALA A 44 7.19 11.35 -6.76
#